data_AF-A0A5N3S9T4-F1
#
_entry.id   AF-A0A5N3S9T4-F1
#
_cell.length_a   1.000
_cell.length_b   1.000
_cell.length_c   1.000
_cell.angle_alpha   90.00
_cell.angle_beta   90.00
_cell.angle_gamma   90.00
#
_symmetry.space_group_name_H-M   'P 1'
#
loop_
_entity.id
_entity.type
_entity.pdbx_description
1 polymer ?
#
loop_
_entity_poly.entity_id
_entity_poly.type
_entity_poly.pdbx_seq_one_letter_code
_entity_poly.pdbx_strand_id
1 'polypeptide(L)'
;MNNKVGLVAAATAVLGLAGCGGGSDSSSSTTPVTFSVSDAPVDEVQDVVVTFDQVALLPQNGSEPLVYDVYLMDDEGNPIDENGDPILEGDEPLPLSVNLLDYQGSDSLALISGEVVPVGSYKLCVFARDGDNAEYPSYVTEQDSTVRELTVKGEGACPRVGKESNTGVLFFQNAFNINQQTNDFTIEFDLRRGLKNTSAYPNYTIQRTSISLVNNAETGHIEGEVLAATNDACQNGESGVQAVYLYEGDVAQDDMAPVGGGDEVKPVTTALVQDVENSSDFSFSLGFLDPGMYTLGYTCNAQFDTGDVTLPVPEEFSIYSVQSGVLVTADETSNVSF
;
A
#
# COMPACT_ATOMS: atom_id res chain seq x y z
N MET A 1 53.89 5.06 51.08
CA MET A 1 54.93 4.03 50.83
C MET A 1 54.68 3.42 49.46
N ASN A 2 55.60 3.71 48.53
CA ASN A 2 56.08 2.94 47.39
C ASN A 2 55.13 2.35 46.33
N ASN A 3 55.11 3.04 45.17
CA ASN A 3 55.35 2.63 43.78
C ASN A 3 55.11 1.17 43.31
N LYS A 4 54.50 1.07 42.10
CA LYS A 4 54.99 0.45 40.84
C LYS A 4 53.91 0.64 39.74
N VAL A 5 54.06 1.45 38.68
CA VAL A 5 54.88 1.39 37.44
C VAL A 5 54.36 0.44 36.35
N GLY A 6 54.16 1.00 35.15
CA GLY A 6 54.11 0.36 33.80
C GLY A 6 52.75 0.52 33.12
N LEU A 7 52.49 1.38 32.12
CA LEU A 7 53.15 1.79 30.86
C LEU A 7 53.16 0.71 29.78
N VAL A 8 52.13 0.72 28.93
CA VAL A 8 52.19 0.24 27.53
C VAL A 8 51.44 1.24 26.66
N ALA A 9 52.14 1.70 25.63
CA ALA A 9 51.70 2.61 24.58
C ALA A 9 51.64 1.86 23.24
N ALA A 10 51.02 2.52 22.25
CA ALA A 10 51.01 2.23 20.81
C ALA A 10 50.02 1.12 20.36
N ALA A 11 49.37 1.20 19.20
CA ALA A 11 49.68 1.98 18.01
C ALA A 11 48.42 2.33 17.20
N THR A 12 48.45 3.53 16.62
CA THR A 12 47.61 4.02 15.53
C THR A 12 47.82 3.17 14.28
N ALA A 13 46.74 2.72 13.63
CA ALA A 13 46.78 2.19 12.28
C ALA A 13 45.82 2.99 11.39
N VAL A 14 46.38 3.98 10.70
CA VAL A 14 45.77 4.64 9.55
C VAL A 14 46.02 3.73 8.34
N LEU A 15 44.97 3.14 7.79
CA LEU A 15 45.03 2.49 6.47
C LEU A 15 44.36 3.42 5.46
N GLY A 16 45.16 4.34 4.91
CA GLY A 16 44.85 5.03 3.68
C GLY A 16 45.28 4.18 2.50
N LEU A 17 44.32 3.66 1.74
CA LEU A 17 44.52 3.15 0.39
C LEU A 17 43.67 4.02 -0.55
N ALA A 18 44.20 5.19 -0.90
CA ALA A 18 43.74 5.94 -2.05
C ALA A 18 44.53 5.45 -3.28
N GLY A 19 43.93 4.52 -4.02
CA GLY A 19 44.40 4.11 -5.34
C GLY A 19 43.97 5.12 -6.40
N CYS A 20 44.93 5.61 -7.16
CA CYS A 20 44.75 6.41 -8.37
C CYS A 20 44.67 5.46 -9.58
N GLY A 21 43.61 5.53 -10.39
CA GLY A 21 43.46 4.78 -11.63
C GLY A 21 42.31 5.34 -12.46
N GLY A 22 42.60 5.98 -13.59
CA GLY A 22 41.64 6.79 -14.33
C GLY A 22 40.57 6.01 -15.09
N GLY A 23 39.36 6.54 -14.98
CA GLY A 23 38.20 6.37 -15.83
C GLY A 23 37.27 7.52 -15.43
N SER A 24 36.82 8.34 -16.36
CA SER A 24 35.81 9.37 -16.06
C SER A 24 34.45 8.70 -15.92
N ASP A 25 34.32 7.87 -14.89
CA ASP A 25 33.05 7.33 -14.45
C ASP A 25 32.48 8.38 -13.51
N SER A 26 31.46 9.10 -13.97
CA SER A 26 30.57 9.80 -13.06
C SER A 26 29.95 8.72 -12.17
N SER A 27 30.55 8.48 -11.01
CA SER A 27 30.01 7.57 -10.00
C SER A 27 28.64 8.12 -9.61
N SER A 28 27.59 7.58 -10.21
CA SER A 28 26.22 7.87 -9.79
C SER A 28 26.09 7.38 -8.36
N SER A 29 25.81 8.29 -7.43
CA SER A 29 25.46 7.93 -6.06
C SER A 29 24.32 6.92 -6.10
N THR A 30 24.42 5.83 -5.35
CA THR A 30 23.34 4.85 -5.16
C THR A 30 22.78 4.98 -3.76
N THR A 31 21.56 4.47 -3.56
CA THR A 31 20.83 4.51 -2.30
C THR A 31 19.92 3.27 -2.20
N PRO A 32 19.66 2.73 -1.00
CA PRO A 32 18.64 1.69 -0.83
C PRO A 32 17.24 2.25 -1.11
N VAL A 33 16.37 1.41 -1.69
CA VAL A 33 14.98 1.72 -1.99
C VAL A 33 14.10 0.54 -1.61
N THR A 34 12.94 0.85 -1.03
CA THR A 34 11.90 -0.11 -0.67
C THR A 34 10.61 0.25 -1.40
N PHE A 35 9.93 -0.74 -1.98
CA PHE A 35 8.58 -0.59 -2.50
C PHE A 35 7.67 -1.57 -1.76
N SER A 36 6.65 -1.04 -1.12
CA SER A 36 5.65 -1.80 -0.36
C SER A 36 4.28 -1.72 -1.02
N VAL A 37 3.34 -2.53 -0.54
CA VAL A 37 1.92 -2.49 -0.90
C VAL A 37 1.07 -2.32 0.36
N SER A 38 0.00 -1.53 0.26
CA SER A 38 -1.04 -1.36 1.29
C SER A 38 -2.40 -1.18 0.63
N ASP A 39 -3.46 -1.12 1.43
CA ASP A 39 -4.84 -1.04 0.99
C ASP A 39 -5.76 -0.12 1.83
N ALA A 40 -6.72 0.50 1.15
CA ALA A 40 -7.96 1.01 1.71
C ALA A 40 -9.10 -0.01 1.48
N PRO A 41 -9.48 -0.77 2.51
CA PRO A 41 -10.18 -2.05 2.40
C PRO A 41 -11.66 -1.96 2.02
N VAL A 42 -12.15 -3.11 1.56
CA VAL A 42 -13.57 -3.43 1.34
C VAL A 42 -14.10 -4.38 2.40
N ASP A 43 -15.42 -4.36 2.62
CA ASP A 43 -16.13 -5.21 3.58
C ASP A 43 -16.98 -6.32 2.92
N GLU A 44 -17.08 -6.32 1.60
CA GLU A 44 -17.93 -7.25 0.84
C GLU A 44 -17.29 -8.64 0.62
N VAL A 45 -16.00 -8.80 0.93
CA VAL A 45 -15.20 -10.01 0.63
C VAL A 45 -14.33 -10.39 1.83
N GLN A 46 -13.93 -11.66 1.91
CA GLN A 46 -13.05 -12.17 2.97
C GLN A 46 -11.58 -11.92 2.68
N ASP A 47 -11.15 -12.17 1.45
CA ASP A 47 -9.76 -12.03 1.03
C ASP A 47 -9.68 -11.40 -0.36
N VAL A 48 -8.65 -10.59 -0.59
CA VAL A 48 -8.26 -10.08 -1.91
C VAL A 48 -6.78 -10.35 -2.09
N VAL A 49 -6.46 -11.47 -2.74
CA VAL A 49 -5.09 -11.94 -2.88
C VAL A 49 -4.54 -11.57 -4.25
N VAL A 50 -3.45 -10.81 -4.24
CA VAL A 50 -2.70 -10.42 -5.44
C VAL A 50 -1.33 -11.06 -5.41
N THR A 51 -0.98 -11.79 -6.47
CA THR A 51 0.35 -12.37 -6.65
C THR A 51 1.22 -11.45 -7.50
N PHE A 52 2.34 -11.01 -6.94
CA PHE A 52 3.29 -10.12 -7.62
C PHE A 52 4.45 -10.89 -8.23
N ASP A 53 4.86 -10.49 -9.44
CA ASP A 53 5.98 -11.10 -10.16
C ASP A 53 7.22 -10.23 -10.11
N GLN A 54 7.08 -8.95 -10.48
CA GLN A 54 8.22 -8.08 -10.73
C GLN A 54 7.92 -6.62 -10.41
N VAL A 55 8.98 -5.91 -10.03
CA VAL A 55 9.04 -4.46 -9.91
C VAL A 55 10.10 -3.95 -10.88
N ALA A 56 9.72 -3.08 -11.81
CA ALA A 56 10.64 -2.49 -12.76
C ALA A 56 10.72 -0.97 -12.62
N LEU A 57 11.94 -0.48 -12.41
CA LEU A 57 12.27 0.94 -12.40
C LEU A 57 12.78 1.35 -13.78
N LEU A 58 12.17 2.38 -14.34
CA LEU A 58 12.48 2.92 -15.66
C LEU A 58 13.23 4.25 -15.52
N PRO A 59 14.58 4.27 -15.63
CA PRO A 59 15.34 5.51 -15.57
C PRO A 59 14.90 6.49 -16.66
N GLN A 60 14.66 7.74 -16.29
CA GLN A 60 14.27 8.80 -17.24
C GLN A 60 15.47 9.40 -18.00
N ASN A 61 16.70 9.02 -17.63
CA ASN A 61 17.93 9.41 -18.31
C ASN A 61 18.28 8.51 -19.53
N GLY A 62 17.46 7.49 -19.81
CA GLY A 62 17.66 6.56 -20.93
C GLY A 62 18.50 5.33 -20.63
N SER A 63 19.07 5.19 -19.42
CA SER A 63 19.75 3.96 -18.97
C SER A 63 18.79 2.77 -18.93
N GLU A 64 19.31 1.54 -19.01
CA GLU A 64 18.52 0.30 -19.02
C GLU A 64 17.57 0.21 -17.81
N PRO A 65 16.35 -0.35 -17.96
CA PRO A 65 15.46 -0.63 -16.85
C PRO A 65 16.14 -1.50 -15.79
N LEU A 66 15.86 -1.22 -14.52
CA LEU A 66 16.22 -2.09 -13.41
C LEU A 66 14.99 -2.95 -13.11
N VAL A 67 15.11 -4.26 -13.17
CA VAL A 67 14.01 -5.21 -12.95
C VAL A 67 14.38 -6.08 -11.76
N TYR A 68 13.47 -6.14 -10.79
CA TYR A 68 13.59 -6.92 -9.57
C TYR A 68 12.45 -7.93 -9.54
N ASP A 69 12.77 -9.20 -9.36
CA ASP A 69 11.77 -10.24 -9.14
C ASP A 69 11.25 -10.16 -7.70
N VAL A 70 9.96 -10.45 -7.52
CA VAL A 70 9.25 -10.41 -6.25
C VAL A 70 8.97 -11.83 -5.79
N TYR A 71 9.55 -12.21 -4.65
CA TYR A 71 9.44 -13.56 -4.10
C TYR A 71 9.02 -13.52 -2.64
N LEU A 72 8.55 -14.68 -2.16
CA LEU A 72 8.38 -14.93 -0.74
C LEU A 72 9.78 -15.03 -0.07
N MET A 73 10.04 -14.17 0.91
CA MET A 73 11.32 -14.06 1.59
C MET A 73 11.15 -14.07 3.12
N ASP A 74 12.19 -14.47 3.85
CA ASP A 74 12.30 -14.26 5.29
C ASP A 74 12.67 -12.80 5.64
N ASP A 75 12.71 -12.49 6.95
CA ASP A 75 13.06 -11.16 7.47
C ASP A 75 14.51 -10.74 7.13
N GLU A 76 15.37 -11.69 6.77
CA GLU A 76 16.74 -11.46 6.33
C GLU A 76 16.88 -11.30 4.80
N GLY A 77 15.78 -11.39 4.04
CA GLY A 77 15.75 -11.25 2.58
C GLY A 77 16.19 -12.50 1.81
N ASN A 78 16.12 -13.68 2.43
CA ASN A 78 16.40 -14.95 1.74
C ASN A 78 15.09 -15.60 1.27
N PRO A 79 15.05 -16.20 0.06
CA PRO A 79 13.86 -16.90 -0.41
C PRO A 79 13.52 -18.11 0.46
N ILE A 80 12.22 -18.26 0.74
CA ILE A 80 11.65 -19.35 1.56
C ILE A 80 10.56 -20.10 0.80
N ASP A 81 10.28 -21.32 1.24
CA ASP A 81 9.18 -22.14 0.74
C ASP A 81 7.84 -21.80 1.44
N GLU A 82 6.78 -22.53 1.10
CA GLU A 82 5.43 -22.34 1.64
C GLU A 82 5.33 -22.63 3.16
N ASN A 83 6.32 -23.30 3.74
CA ASN A 83 6.39 -23.62 5.17
C ASN A 83 7.26 -22.62 5.94
N GLY A 84 7.89 -21.67 5.25
CA GLY A 84 8.82 -20.71 5.84
C GLY A 84 10.23 -21.25 6.02
N ASP A 85 10.57 -22.38 5.39
CA ASP A 85 11.92 -22.93 5.40
C ASP A 85 12.75 -22.36 4.21
N PRO A 86 14.06 -22.11 4.37
CA PRO A 86 14.91 -21.67 3.26
C PRO A 86 14.88 -22.65 2.10
N ILE A 87 14.74 -22.13 0.87
CA ILE A 87 14.71 -22.98 -0.33
C ILE A 87 16.06 -23.71 -0.53
N LEU A 88 16.03 -24.90 -1.13
CA LEU A 88 17.25 -25.66 -1.42
C LEU A 88 17.91 -25.18 -2.71
N GLU A 89 19.22 -25.47 -2.85
CA GLU A 89 19.96 -25.14 -4.06
C GLU A 89 19.35 -25.83 -5.29
N GLY A 90 18.81 -25.04 -6.21
CA GLY A 90 18.18 -25.50 -7.45
C GLY A 90 16.65 -25.49 -7.44
N ASP A 91 16.02 -25.18 -6.31
CA ASP A 91 14.57 -24.96 -6.24
C ASP A 91 14.22 -23.56 -6.76
N GLU A 92 13.05 -23.44 -7.39
CA GLU A 92 12.54 -22.17 -7.88
C GLU A 92 11.89 -21.38 -6.73
N PRO A 93 12.22 -20.09 -6.56
CA PRO A 93 11.61 -19.27 -5.52
C PRO A 93 10.12 -19.08 -5.76
N LEU A 94 9.34 -19.02 -4.69
CA LEU A 94 7.90 -18.83 -4.75
C LEU A 94 7.55 -17.35 -5.00
N PRO A 95 6.58 -17.03 -5.89
CA PRO A 95 6.11 -15.66 -6.04
C PRO A 95 5.38 -15.20 -4.78
N LEU A 96 5.45 -13.90 -4.49
CA LEU A 96 4.78 -13.33 -3.32
C LEU A 96 3.28 -13.15 -3.59
N SER A 97 2.45 -13.89 -2.86
CA SER A 97 0.98 -13.71 -2.84
C SER A 97 0.59 -12.93 -1.59
N VAL A 98 -0.11 -11.81 -1.78
CA VAL A 98 -0.44 -10.86 -0.70
C VAL A 98 -1.95 -10.72 -0.58
N ASN A 99 -2.51 -11.03 0.58
CA ASN A 99 -3.87 -10.58 0.90
C ASN A 99 -3.81 -9.09 1.23
N LEU A 100 -4.34 -8.25 0.34
CA LEU A 100 -4.29 -6.80 0.50
C LEU A 100 -5.04 -6.33 1.74
N LEU A 101 -6.09 -7.05 2.16
CA LEU A 101 -6.88 -6.72 3.34
C LEU A 101 -6.10 -6.86 4.65
N ASP A 102 -4.94 -7.53 4.66
CA ASP A 102 -4.10 -7.64 5.86
C ASP A 102 -3.24 -6.39 6.11
N TYR A 103 -3.15 -5.49 5.12
CA TYR A 103 -2.26 -4.31 5.16
C TYR A 103 -3.09 -3.05 4.94
N GLN A 104 -3.66 -2.52 6.02
CA GLN A 104 -4.56 -1.37 5.98
C GLN A 104 -3.95 -0.16 6.71
N GLY A 105 -4.41 1.04 6.36
CA GLY A 105 -3.99 2.26 7.06
C GLY A 105 -2.52 2.55 6.83
N SER A 106 -1.70 2.54 7.89
CA SER A 106 -0.25 2.74 7.80
C SER A 106 0.55 1.44 7.62
N ASP A 107 -0.10 0.28 7.73
CA ASP A 107 0.56 -1.01 7.58
C ASP A 107 0.82 -1.33 6.11
N SER A 108 1.97 -1.92 5.80
CA SER A 108 2.34 -2.27 4.43
C SER A 108 3.29 -3.47 4.38
N LEU A 109 3.29 -4.18 3.25
CA LEU A 109 4.21 -5.29 2.99
C LEU A 109 5.19 -4.92 1.88
N ALA A 110 6.49 -5.11 2.13
CA ALA A 110 7.52 -4.88 1.11
C ALA A 110 7.41 -5.91 -0.03
N LEU A 111 7.32 -5.43 -1.28
CA LEU A 111 7.50 -6.24 -2.48
C LEU A 111 9.00 -6.42 -2.79
N ILE A 112 9.76 -5.34 -2.63
CA ILE A 112 11.24 -5.34 -2.66
C ILE A 112 11.75 -4.42 -1.55
N SER A 113 12.87 -4.79 -0.93
CA SER A 113 13.40 -4.08 0.25
C SER A 113 14.89 -3.84 0.15
N GLY A 114 15.31 -2.60 0.38
CA GLY A 114 16.73 -2.25 0.47
C GLY A 114 17.52 -2.34 -0.85
N GLU A 115 16.85 -2.36 -2.00
CA GLU A 115 17.50 -2.50 -3.30
C GLU A 115 18.38 -1.30 -3.62
N VAL A 116 19.63 -1.54 -4.02
CA VAL A 116 20.60 -0.46 -4.25
C VAL A 116 20.43 0.13 -5.64
N VAL A 117 19.78 1.30 -5.72
CA VAL A 117 19.41 1.97 -6.97
C VAL A 117 20.20 3.28 -7.14
N PRO A 118 20.65 3.63 -8.36
CA PRO A 118 21.21 4.96 -8.63
C PRO A 118 20.21 6.09 -8.33
N VAL A 119 20.70 7.19 -7.76
CA VAL A 119 19.91 8.42 -7.56
C VAL A 119 19.51 8.99 -8.93
N GLY A 120 18.24 9.37 -9.07
CA GLY A 120 17.72 9.86 -10.34
C GLY A 120 16.19 9.90 -10.39
N SER A 121 15.66 10.20 -11.57
CA SER A 121 14.22 10.21 -11.83
C SER A 121 13.80 8.94 -12.55
N TYR A 122 12.72 8.32 -12.06
CA TYR A 122 12.25 7.00 -12.49
C TYR A 122 10.74 7.00 -12.71
N LYS A 123 10.27 6.08 -13.55
CA LYS A 123 8.87 5.60 -13.54
C LYS A 123 8.85 4.16 -13.08
N LEU A 124 7.71 3.72 -12.56
CA LEU A 124 7.54 2.39 -11.98
C LEU A 124 6.60 1.54 -12.85
N CYS A 125 6.92 0.26 -13.00
CA CYS A 125 5.98 -0.79 -13.39
C CYS A 125 5.94 -1.85 -12.30
N VAL A 126 4.74 -2.29 -11.94
CA VAL A 126 4.53 -3.45 -11.05
C VAL A 126 3.73 -4.50 -11.82
N PHE A 127 4.19 -5.75 -11.77
CA PHE A 127 3.59 -6.87 -12.48
C PHE A 127 2.86 -7.75 -11.48
N ALA A 128 1.58 -8.01 -11.74
CA ALA A 128 0.73 -8.84 -10.90
C ALA A 128 0.03 -9.90 -11.74
N ARG A 129 0.07 -11.17 -11.34
CA ARG A 129 -0.57 -12.27 -12.06
C ARG A 129 -2.08 -12.09 -12.07
N ASP A 130 -2.70 -12.31 -13.21
CA ASP A 130 -4.17 -12.34 -13.31
C ASP A 130 -4.71 -13.69 -12.83
N GLY A 131 -6.02 -13.74 -12.54
CA GLY A 131 -6.68 -14.95 -12.04
C GLY A 131 -6.73 -16.12 -13.02
N ASP A 132 -6.43 -15.88 -14.30
CA ASP A 132 -6.27 -16.93 -15.33
C ASP A 132 -4.81 -17.37 -15.51
N ASN A 133 -3.89 -16.91 -14.65
CA ASN A 133 -2.53 -17.42 -14.61
C ASN A 133 -2.52 -18.90 -14.17
N ALA A 134 -1.64 -19.70 -14.77
CA ALA A 134 -1.60 -21.13 -14.52
C ALA A 134 -1.01 -21.48 -13.13
N GLU A 135 -0.18 -20.61 -12.58
CA GLU A 135 0.54 -20.83 -11.32
C GLU A 135 0.37 -19.59 -10.44
N TYR A 136 -0.06 -19.79 -9.19
CA TYR A 136 -0.29 -18.71 -8.22
C TYR A 136 -1.18 -17.57 -8.76
N PRO A 137 -2.41 -17.87 -9.25
CA PRO A 137 -3.32 -16.83 -9.75
C PRO A 137 -3.77 -15.89 -8.63
N SER A 138 -4.02 -14.63 -8.97
CA SER A 138 -4.70 -13.70 -8.06
C SER A 138 -6.18 -14.07 -7.93
N TYR A 139 -6.77 -13.89 -6.75
CA TYR A 139 -8.16 -14.26 -6.48
C TYR A 139 -8.83 -13.41 -5.40
N VAL A 140 -10.16 -13.50 -5.36
CA VAL A 140 -11.00 -12.98 -4.29
C VAL A 140 -11.73 -14.13 -3.63
N THR A 141 -11.77 -14.16 -2.30
CA THR A 141 -12.64 -15.05 -1.52
C THR A 141 -13.89 -14.28 -1.10
N GLU A 142 -15.06 -14.66 -1.60
CA GLU A 142 -16.35 -14.07 -1.19
C GLU A 142 -16.74 -14.51 0.24
N GLN A 143 -17.70 -13.82 0.89
CA GLN A 143 -18.17 -14.16 2.24
C GLN A 143 -18.72 -15.60 2.40
N ASP A 144 -19.17 -16.23 1.30
CA ASP A 144 -19.61 -17.63 1.30
C ASP A 144 -18.46 -18.63 1.09
N SER A 145 -17.21 -18.16 1.17
CA SER A 145 -15.96 -18.89 0.90
C SER A 145 -15.76 -19.30 -0.56
N THR A 146 -16.55 -18.75 -1.49
CA THR A 146 -16.33 -19.01 -2.91
C THR A 146 -15.14 -18.22 -3.42
N VAL A 147 -14.19 -18.93 -4.04
CA VAL A 147 -13.03 -18.32 -4.70
C VAL A 147 -13.39 -17.91 -6.12
N ARG A 148 -13.02 -16.68 -6.47
CA ARG A 148 -13.21 -16.07 -7.79
C ARG A 148 -11.86 -15.62 -8.32
N GLU A 149 -11.65 -15.77 -9.62
CA GLU A 149 -10.50 -15.16 -10.30
C GLU A 149 -10.49 -13.64 -10.07
N LEU A 150 -9.29 -13.05 -10.01
CA LEU A 150 -9.09 -11.60 -9.90
C LEU A 150 -8.16 -11.13 -11.01
N THR A 151 -8.62 -10.17 -11.83
CA THR A 151 -7.77 -9.54 -12.85
C THR A 151 -7.32 -8.15 -12.39
N VAL A 152 -6.02 -7.89 -12.40
CA VAL A 152 -5.48 -6.56 -12.11
C VAL A 152 -5.45 -5.78 -13.43
N LYS A 153 -6.34 -4.79 -13.58
CA LYS A 153 -6.40 -4.02 -14.83
C LYS A 153 -5.17 -3.13 -14.96
N GLY A 154 -4.21 -3.59 -15.76
CA GLY A 154 -3.02 -2.83 -16.12
C GLY A 154 -3.21 -1.83 -17.26
N GLU A 155 -2.13 -1.13 -17.60
CA GLU A 155 -2.04 -0.18 -18.73
C GLU A 155 -1.45 -0.81 -20.01
N GLY A 156 -1.49 -2.14 -20.11
CA GLY A 156 -0.92 -2.89 -21.23
C GLY A 156 0.49 -3.38 -20.95
N ALA A 157 1.51 -2.82 -21.63
CA ALA A 157 2.89 -3.25 -21.49
C ALA A 157 3.74 -2.19 -20.77
N CYS A 158 4.64 -2.63 -19.91
CA CYS A 158 5.64 -1.76 -19.30
C CYS A 158 6.60 -1.26 -20.39
N PRO A 159 6.81 0.06 -20.53
CA PRO A 159 7.75 0.59 -21.52
C PRO A 159 9.16 0.01 -21.31
N ARG A 160 9.78 -0.47 -22.40
CA ARG A 160 11.15 -1.01 -22.45
C ARG A 160 11.38 -2.34 -21.72
N VAL A 161 10.41 -2.83 -20.95
CA VAL A 161 10.44 -4.16 -20.30
C VAL A 161 9.52 -5.13 -21.04
N GLY A 162 8.30 -4.70 -21.37
CA GLY A 162 7.32 -5.50 -22.11
C GLY A 162 6.12 -5.89 -21.26
N LYS A 163 5.54 -7.05 -21.57
CA LYS A 163 4.39 -7.62 -20.89
C LYS A 163 4.54 -9.13 -20.82
N GLU A 164 3.83 -9.74 -19.89
CA GLU A 164 3.72 -11.18 -19.76
C GLU A 164 2.29 -11.63 -20.05
N SER A 165 2.09 -12.93 -20.29
CA SER A 165 0.75 -13.48 -20.47
C SER A 165 0.09 -13.64 -19.12
N ASN A 166 -1.19 -13.28 -19.00
CA ASN A 166 -1.99 -13.49 -17.78
C ASN A 166 -1.36 -12.75 -16.58
N THR A 167 -0.88 -11.54 -16.85
CA THR A 167 -0.25 -10.63 -15.88
C THR A 167 -0.71 -9.21 -16.18
N GLY A 168 -1.32 -8.55 -15.20
CA GLY A 168 -1.60 -7.13 -15.18
C GLY A 168 -0.33 -6.31 -14.96
N VAL A 169 -0.16 -5.24 -15.73
CA VAL A 169 0.98 -4.31 -15.59
C VAL A 169 0.49 -2.95 -15.09
N LEU A 170 0.82 -2.63 -13.84
CA LEU A 170 0.57 -1.33 -13.23
C LEU A 170 1.71 -0.39 -13.59
N PHE A 171 1.54 0.38 -14.66
CA PHE A 171 2.50 1.42 -15.04
C PHE A 171 2.14 2.75 -14.35
N PHE A 172 3.12 3.39 -13.72
CA PHE A 172 2.96 4.70 -13.07
C PHE A 172 3.54 5.76 -14.00
N GLN A 173 2.63 6.50 -14.66
CA GLN A 173 3.00 7.42 -15.73
C GLN A 173 3.78 8.65 -15.25
N ASN A 174 3.54 9.07 -13.99
CA ASN A 174 4.27 10.16 -13.36
C ASN A 174 5.63 9.67 -12.89
N ALA A 175 6.67 10.46 -13.16
CA ALA A 175 8.00 10.15 -12.66
C ALA A 175 8.14 10.60 -11.20
N PHE A 176 8.88 9.82 -10.42
CA PHE A 176 9.28 10.14 -9.05
C PHE A 176 10.81 10.21 -8.97
N ASN A 177 11.34 10.75 -7.87
CA ASN A 177 12.77 10.87 -7.65
C ASN A 177 13.23 9.91 -6.57
N ILE A 178 14.32 9.20 -6.86
CA ILE A 178 15.10 8.45 -5.88
C ILE A 178 16.24 9.38 -5.44
N ASN A 179 16.25 9.73 -4.16
CA ASN A 179 17.13 10.72 -3.54
C ASN A 179 18.24 10.05 -2.73
N GLN A 180 19.27 10.81 -2.31
CA GLN A 180 20.38 10.26 -1.50
C GLN A 180 20.00 9.84 -0.07
N GLN A 181 18.79 10.15 0.38
CA GLN A 181 18.28 9.79 1.70
C GLN A 181 17.50 8.45 1.61
N THR A 182 16.66 8.17 2.62
CA THR A 182 15.71 7.06 2.61
C THR A 182 14.70 7.24 1.47
N ASN A 183 14.37 6.14 0.79
CA ASN A 183 13.38 6.10 -0.28
C ASN A 183 12.45 4.91 -0.04
N ASP A 184 11.42 5.16 0.76
CA ASP A 184 10.36 4.18 1.03
C ASP A 184 9.11 4.64 0.30
N PHE A 185 8.63 3.79 -0.61
CA PHE A 185 7.41 4.05 -1.37
C PHE A 185 6.38 2.97 -1.09
N THR A 186 5.12 3.35 -1.04
CA THR A 186 4.00 2.39 -0.94
C THR A 186 3.09 2.51 -2.16
N ILE A 187 2.72 1.35 -2.70
CA ILE A 187 1.71 1.21 -3.73
C ILE A 187 0.37 1.02 -3.02
N GLU A 188 -0.41 2.10 -2.95
CA GLU A 188 -1.71 2.12 -2.30
C GLU A 188 -2.77 1.57 -3.24
N PHE A 189 -3.38 0.45 -2.87
CA PHE A 189 -4.61 -0.02 -3.46
C PHE A 189 -5.77 0.63 -2.71
N ASP A 190 -6.74 1.19 -3.42
CA ASP A 190 -8.00 1.63 -2.83
C ASP A 190 -9.07 0.66 -3.30
N LEU A 191 -9.19 -0.48 -2.60
CA LEU A 191 -10.10 -1.54 -3.01
C LEU A 191 -11.56 -1.10 -2.94
N ARG A 192 -11.96 -0.24 -2.01
CA ARG A 192 -13.37 0.24 -1.97
C ARG A 192 -13.75 0.98 -3.25
N ARG A 193 -12.85 1.77 -3.81
CA ARG A 193 -13.06 2.39 -5.14
C ARG A 193 -12.75 1.43 -6.30
N GLY A 194 -11.76 0.59 -6.11
CA GLY A 194 -11.06 -0.14 -7.17
C GLY A 194 -11.58 -1.51 -7.52
N LEU A 195 -12.06 -2.24 -6.53
CA LEU A 195 -12.56 -3.59 -6.69
C LEU A 195 -13.94 -3.53 -7.35
N LYS A 196 -14.13 -4.30 -8.42
CA LYS A 196 -15.38 -4.38 -9.17
C LYS A 196 -15.75 -5.82 -9.42
N ASN A 197 -16.92 -6.22 -8.92
CA ASN A 197 -17.52 -7.50 -9.26
C ASN A 197 -18.16 -7.42 -10.64
N THR A 198 -17.47 -7.97 -11.65
CA THR A 198 -18.03 -8.08 -12.99
C THR A 198 -18.88 -9.34 -13.08
N SER A 199 -20.21 -9.19 -13.24
CA SER A 199 -21.14 -10.33 -13.38
C SER A 199 -20.91 -11.20 -14.63
N ALA A 200 -19.91 -10.87 -15.44
CA ALA A 200 -19.42 -11.64 -16.56
C ALA A 200 -17.93 -11.95 -16.34
N TYR A 201 -17.57 -13.23 -16.48
CA TYR A 201 -16.21 -13.76 -16.44
C TYR A 201 -15.18 -12.90 -17.22
N PRO A 202 -13.92 -12.77 -16.75
CA PRO A 202 -13.41 -13.25 -15.47
C PRO A 202 -13.97 -12.38 -14.35
N ASN A 203 -14.36 -13.02 -13.24
CA ASN A 203 -14.84 -12.33 -12.05
C ASN A 203 -13.74 -11.41 -11.48
N TYR A 204 -14.13 -10.53 -10.55
CA TYR A 204 -13.39 -9.44 -9.91
C TYR A 204 -12.26 -8.75 -10.70
N THR A 205 -12.32 -7.43 -10.72
CA THR A 205 -11.24 -6.62 -11.29
C THR A 205 -10.82 -5.54 -10.32
N ILE A 206 -9.51 -5.28 -10.23
CA ILE A 206 -9.00 -4.05 -9.62
C ILE A 206 -8.74 -3.04 -10.74
N GLN A 207 -9.34 -1.87 -10.64
CA GLN A 207 -9.16 -0.80 -11.62
C GLN A 207 -7.82 -0.08 -11.41
N ARG A 208 -7.08 0.19 -12.49
CA ARG A 208 -5.84 1.00 -12.42
C ARG A 208 -6.03 2.34 -11.71
N THR A 209 -7.19 2.97 -11.86
CA THR A 209 -7.48 4.31 -11.34
C THR A 209 -7.59 4.38 -9.82
N SER A 210 -7.69 3.24 -9.14
CA SER A 210 -7.71 3.16 -7.68
C SER A 210 -6.35 2.78 -7.10
N ILE A 211 -5.28 2.83 -7.88
CA ILE A 211 -3.94 2.47 -7.42
C ILE A 211 -3.03 3.69 -7.55
N SER A 212 -2.35 4.05 -6.48
CA SER A 212 -1.42 5.17 -6.44
C SER A 212 -0.05 4.74 -5.91
N LEU A 213 0.97 5.53 -6.24
CA LEU A 213 2.32 5.35 -5.71
C LEU A 213 2.58 6.55 -4.80
N VAL A 214 2.90 6.27 -3.56
CA VAL A 214 3.10 7.26 -2.52
C VAL A 214 4.54 7.22 -2.03
N ASN A 215 5.09 8.38 -1.72
CA ASN A 215 6.40 8.51 -1.07
C ASN A 215 6.18 8.74 0.43
N ASN A 216 6.59 7.79 1.25
CA ASN A 216 6.23 7.77 2.67
C ASN A 216 6.80 8.99 3.42
N ALA A 217 7.94 9.52 2.95
CA ALA A 217 8.54 10.72 3.54
C ALA A 217 7.78 12.03 3.21
N GLU A 218 6.86 12.00 2.26
CA GLU A 218 6.07 13.15 1.83
C GLU A 218 4.62 13.08 2.33
N THR A 219 4.22 11.98 2.97
CA THR A 219 2.86 11.73 3.44
C THR A 219 2.74 11.60 4.95
N GLY A 220 1.54 11.80 5.47
CA GLY A 220 1.20 11.57 6.87
C GLY A 220 0.10 10.53 7.03
N HIS A 221 -0.30 10.33 8.28
CA HIS A 221 -1.34 9.36 8.66
C HIS A 221 -2.41 10.02 9.54
N ILE A 222 -3.60 9.45 9.54
CA ILE A 222 -4.64 9.72 10.53
C ILE A 222 -4.97 8.41 11.22
N GLU A 223 -4.79 8.38 12.52
CA GLU A 223 -5.29 7.32 13.39
C GLU A 223 -6.43 7.87 14.23
N GLY A 224 -7.36 7.00 14.60
CA GLY A 224 -8.40 7.43 15.50
C GLY A 224 -9.16 6.32 16.17
N GLU A 225 -9.97 6.75 17.13
CA GLU A 225 -10.82 5.89 17.94
C GLU A 225 -12.29 6.22 17.70
N VAL A 226 -13.13 5.19 17.66
CA VAL A 226 -14.59 5.33 17.72
C VAL A 226 -15.03 4.81 19.07
N LEU A 227 -15.62 5.67 19.89
CA LEU A 227 -16.11 5.30 21.21
C LEU A 227 -17.28 4.33 21.10
N ALA A 228 -17.36 3.36 22.02
CA ALA A 228 -18.46 2.39 22.07
C ALA A 228 -19.84 3.06 22.05
N ALA A 229 -19.99 4.16 22.79
CA ALA A 229 -21.23 4.92 22.86
C ALA A 229 -21.62 5.58 21.52
N THR A 230 -20.62 6.01 20.73
CA THR A 230 -20.83 6.58 19.40
C THR A 230 -21.27 5.49 18.43
N ASN A 231 -20.62 4.33 18.44
CA ASN A 231 -21.04 3.17 17.65
C ASN A 231 -22.46 2.70 18.02
N ASP A 232 -22.76 2.51 19.30
CA ASP A 232 -24.08 2.07 19.78
C ASP A 232 -25.20 3.02 19.31
N ALA A 233 -24.94 4.33 19.37
CA ALA A 233 -25.88 5.35 18.95
C ALA A 233 -26.02 5.45 17.42
N CYS A 234 -24.99 5.10 16.67
CA CYS A 234 -25.07 4.98 15.21
C CYS A 234 -25.89 3.76 14.80
N GLN A 235 -25.54 2.58 15.32
CA GLN A 235 -26.14 1.30 14.96
C GLN A 235 -27.65 1.24 15.28
N ASN A 236 -28.12 1.99 16.29
CA ASN A 236 -29.53 2.04 16.68
C ASN A 236 -30.15 0.65 16.96
N GLY A 237 -29.33 -0.32 17.37
CA GLY A 237 -29.74 -1.69 17.64
C GLY A 237 -29.67 -2.65 16.45
N GLU A 238 -29.17 -2.21 15.30
CA GLU A 238 -28.89 -3.03 14.13
C GLU A 238 -27.37 -3.14 13.90
N SER A 239 -26.88 -4.35 13.66
CA SER A 239 -25.47 -4.54 13.31
C SER A 239 -25.22 -4.13 11.86
N GLY A 240 -24.36 -3.12 11.67
CA GLY A 240 -23.91 -2.66 10.37
C GLY A 240 -22.37 -2.57 10.32
N VAL A 241 -21.84 -2.28 9.13
CA VAL A 241 -20.40 -2.17 8.91
C VAL A 241 -19.96 -0.74 9.21
N GLN A 242 -18.98 -0.64 10.11
CA GLN A 242 -18.40 0.63 10.51
C GLN A 242 -17.26 1.04 9.57
N ALA A 243 -17.26 2.29 9.14
CA ALA A 243 -16.18 2.85 8.33
C ALA A 243 -16.05 4.36 8.53
N VAL A 244 -14.88 4.88 8.18
CA VAL A 244 -14.55 6.30 8.15
C VAL A 244 -14.20 6.70 6.72
N TYR A 245 -14.77 7.82 6.28
CA TYR A 245 -14.62 8.40 4.96
C TYR A 245 -13.85 9.71 5.09
N LEU A 246 -12.75 9.85 4.36
CA LEU A 246 -11.90 11.04 4.41
C LEU A 246 -12.17 11.94 3.21
N TYR A 247 -12.50 13.21 3.45
CA TYR A 247 -12.76 14.21 2.41
C TYR A 247 -11.72 15.32 2.45
N GLU A 248 -11.29 15.80 1.29
CA GLU A 248 -10.36 16.93 1.18
C GLU A 248 -11.06 18.25 1.53
N GLY A 249 -10.41 19.06 2.37
CA GLY A 249 -10.91 20.37 2.78
C GLY A 249 -12.01 20.31 3.84
N ASP A 250 -12.82 21.36 3.88
CA ASP A 250 -13.97 21.47 4.79
C ASP A 250 -15.26 21.11 4.05
N VAL A 251 -15.74 19.88 4.28
CA VAL A 251 -16.96 19.34 3.68
C VAL A 251 -18.07 19.27 4.73
N ALA A 252 -19.26 19.77 4.40
CA ALA A 252 -20.43 19.67 5.27
C ALA A 252 -20.99 18.23 5.24
N GLN A 253 -21.54 17.77 6.37
CA GLN A 253 -22.06 16.39 6.50
C GLN A 253 -23.08 16.02 5.41
N ASP A 254 -23.99 16.94 5.08
CA ASP A 254 -25.04 16.71 4.06
C ASP A 254 -24.47 16.57 2.64
N ASP A 255 -23.24 17.05 2.40
CA ASP A 255 -22.56 16.97 1.11
C ASP A 255 -21.61 15.75 1.01
N MET A 256 -21.41 15.00 2.10
CA MET A 256 -20.52 13.84 2.13
C MET A 256 -21.16 12.62 1.46
N ALA A 257 -20.79 12.39 0.20
CA ALA A 257 -21.23 11.20 -0.54
C ALA A 257 -20.29 10.00 -0.30
N PRO A 258 -20.80 8.76 -0.40
CA PRO A 258 -19.95 7.57 -0.41
C PRO A 258 -19.08 7.48 -1.67
N VAL A 259 -18.25 6.44 -1.78
CA VAL A 259 -17.45 6.17 -2.98
C VAL A 259 -18.36 5.90 -4.18
N GLY A 260 -19.36 5.02 -4.04
CA GLY A 260 -20.35 4.68 -5.05
C GLY A 260 -21.34 5.80 -5.37
N GLY A 261 -22.08 5.69 -6.47
CA GLY A 261 -23.02 6.74 -6.91
C GLY A 261 -22.38 7.90 -7.67
N GLY A 262 -23.22 8.75 -8.26
CA GLY A 262 -22.81 9.80 -9.20
C GLY A 262 -22.51 11.18 -8.61
N ASP A 263 -22.54 11.32 -7.29
CA ASP A 263 -22.29 12.61 -6.61
C ASP A 263 -20.85 13.10 -6.79
N GLU A 264 -20.63 14.41 -6.65
CA GLU A 264 -19.32 15.01 -6.97
C GLU A 264 -18.35 15.00 -5.77
N VAL A 265 -18.85 15.10 -4.54
CA VAL A 265 -18.02 15.19 -3.34
C VAL A 265 -17.71 13.79 -2.81
N LYS A 266 -16.64 13.21 -3.36
CA LYS A 266 -16.18 11.86 -3.03
C LYS A 266 -15.11 11.87 -1.95
N PRO A 267 -15.04 10.81 -1.14
CA PRO A 267 -13.90 10.64 -0.25
C PRO A 267 -12.61 10.44 -1.08
N VAL A 268 -11.50 10.90 -0.53
CA VAL A 268 -10.15 10.63 -1.04
C VAL A 268 -9.80 9.16 -0.81
N THR A 269 -10.12 8.65 0.37
CA THR A 269 -9.96 7.26 0.78
C THR A 269 -10.89 6.92 1.95
N THR A 270 -10.96 5.65 2.33
CA THR A 270 -11.80 5.14 3.41
C THR A 270 -11.02 4.17 4.29
N ALA A 271 -11.45 4.01 5.54
CA ALA A 271 -10.92 3.00 6.45
C ALA A 271 -12.07 2.22 7.08
N LEU A 272 -11.89 0.91 7.23
CA LEU A 272 -12.76 0.12 8.08
C LEU A 272 -12.42 0.37 9.55
N VAL A 273 -13.45 0.38 10.38
CA VAL A 273 -13.29 0.50 11.83
C VAL A 273 -13.18 -0.92 12.39
N GLN A 274 -12.11 -1.17 13.13
CA GLN A 274 -11.75 -2.49 13.63
C GLN A 274 -11.87 -2.56 15.16
N ASP A 275 -12.20 -3.75 15.65
CA ASP A 275 -12.16 -4.07 17.08
C ASP A 275 -10.74 -3.95 17.63
N VAL A 276 -10.60 -3.44 18.85
CA VAL A 276 -9.33 -3.39 19.56
C VAL A 276 -9.33 -4.45 20.66
N GLU A 277 -8.31 -5.31 20.68
CA GLU A 277 -8.18 -6.36 21.70
C GLU A 277 -8.22 -5.76 23.12
N ASN A 278 -9.11 -6.30 23.96
CA ASN A 278 -9.31 -5.86 25.35
C ASN A 278 -9.82 -4.41 25.52
N SER A 279 -10.37 -3.80 24.46
CA SER A 279 -11.10 -2.53 24.52
C SER A 279 -12.59 -2.74 24.20
N SER A 280 -13.43 -1.81 24.64
CA SER A 280 -14.79 -1.66 24.12
C SER A 280 -14.87 -0.67 22.96
N ASP A 281 -13.84 0.16 22.82
CA ASP A 281 -13.72 1.14 21.76
C ASP A 281 -13.05 0.52 20.54
N PHE A 282 -13.27 1.14 19.40
CA PHE A 282 -12.80 0.67 18.10
C PHE A 282 -11.73 1.62 17.57
N SER A 283 -10.94 1.16 16.60
CA SER A 283 -9.90 1.97 15.97
C SER A 283 -10.04 1.99 14.45
N PHE A 284 -9.47 3.02 13.83
CA PHE A 284 -9.28 3.08 12.39
C PHE A 284 -7.96 3.77 12.07
N SER A 285 -7.42 3.47 10.89
CA SER A 285 -6.21 4.09 10.38
C SER A 285 -6.37 4.42 8.90
N LEU A 286 -5.97 5.63 8.52
CA LEU A 286 -5.88 6.12 7.15
C LEU A 286 -4.43 6.53 6.94
N GLY A 287 -3.69 5.80 6.10
CA GLY A 287 -2.29 6.08 5.85
C GLY A 287 -2.02 6.76 4.52
N PHE A 288 -0.75 7.14 4.34
CA PHE A 288 -0.19 7.55 3.05
C PHE A 288 -0.94 8.75 2.43
N LEU A 289 -1.34 9.69 3.29
CA LEU A 289 -2.12 10.87 2.92
C LEU A 289 -1.22 12.06 2.58
N ASP A 290 -1.55 12.76 1.50
CA ASP A 290 -0.89 14.04 1.19
C ASP A 290 -1.10 15.07 2.32
N PRO A 291 -0.12 15.94 2.60
CA PRO A 291 -0.27 16.99 3.60
C PRO A 291 -1.38 17.98 3.21
N GLY A 292 -2.32 18.21 4.12
CA GLY A 292 -3.53 18.97 3.80
C GLY A 292 -4.49 19.09 4.96
N MET A 293 -5.57 19.85 4.73
CA MET A 293 -6.70 19.93 5.65
C MET A 293 -7.79 18.98 5.16
N TYR A 294 -8.38 18.21 6.07
CA TYR A 294 -9.38 17.21 5.77
C TYR A 294 -10.56 17.26 6.75
N THR A 295 -11.65 16.62 6.33
CA THR A 295 -12.81 16.32 7.16
C THR A 295 -13.10 14.82 7.09
N LEU A 296 -13.40 14.20 8.23
CA LEU A 296 -13.72 12.78 8.34
C LEU A 296 -15.22 12.60 8.63
N GLY A 297 -15.86 11.68 7.92
CA GLY A 297 -17.22 11.22 8.18
C GLY A 297 -17.23 9.77 8.68
N TYR A 298 -17.78 9.53 9.86
CA TYR A 298 -17.99 8.19 10.41
C TYR A 298 -19.39 7.68 10.07
N THR A 299 -19.49 6.40 9.68
CA THR A 299 -20.75 5.69 9.43
C THR A 299 -20.70 4.27 9.99
N CYS A 300 -21.87 3.73 10.37
CA CYS A 300 -22.10 2.33 10.70
C CYS A 300 -22.88 1.58 9.61
N ASN A 301 -23.05 2.22 8.45
CA ASN A 301 -23.88 1.75 7.34
C ASN A 301 -23.03 1.59 6.05
N ALA A 302 -21.74 1.31 6.20
CA ALA A 302 -20.78 1.27 5.10
C ALA A 302 -21.10 0.19 4.06
N GLN A 303 -21.79 -0.89 4.44
CA GLN A 303 -22.21 -1.98 3.56
C GLN A 303 -23.16 -1.55 2.44
N PHE A 304 -23.72 -0.33 2.51
CA PHE A 304 -24.54 0.23 1.46
C PHE A 304 -23.72 1.02 0.43
N ASP A 305 -22.45 1.30 0.70
CA ASP A 305 -21.54 1.84 -0.31
C ASP A 305 -20.99 0.73 -1.20
N THR A 306 -21.59 0.57 -2.37
CA THR A 306 -21.14 -0.39 -3.39
C THR A 306 -19.79 -0.06 -4.03
N GLY A 307 -19.24 1.13 -3.77
CA GLY A 307 -18.00 1.62 -4.39
C GLY A 307 -18.08 1.87 -5.91
N ASP A 308 -19.20 1.52 -6.56
CA ASP A 308 -19.40 1.69 -8.00
C ASP A 308 -20.13 3.01 -8.28
N VAL A 309 -19.41 3.94 -8.92
CA VAL A 309 -19.92 5.27 -9.30
C VAL A 309 -21.06 5.21 -10.32
N THR A 310 -21.26 4.07 -10.97
CA THR A 310 -22.32 3.87 -11.97
C THR A 310 -23.60 3.28 -11.38
N LEU A 311 -23.52 2.74 -10.17
CA LEU A 311 -24.66 2.17 -9.46
C LEU A 311 -25.27 3.18 -8.48
N PRO A 312 -26.60 3.18 -8.31
CA PRO A 312 -27.23 4.01 -7.29
C PRO A 312 -26.82 3.54 -5.89
N VAL A 313 -26.61 4.50 -5.00
CA VAL A 313 -26.39 4.26 -3.58
C VAL A 313 -27.75 4.06 -2.89
N PRO A 314 -27.93 3.02 -2.06
CA PRO A 314 -29.12 2.84 -1.23
C PRO A 314 -29.36 4.05 -0.31
N GLU A 315 -30.63 4.39 -0.06
CA GLU A 315 -31.02 5.54 0.80
C GLU A 315 -30.61 5.34 2.27
N GLU A 316 -30.29 4.10 2.65
CA GLU A 316 -29.84 3.70 3.98
C GLU A 316 -28.39 4.12 4.29
N PHE A 317 -27.59 4.48 3.27
CA PHE A 317 -26.26 5.04 3.51
C PHE A 317 -26.38 6.45 4.09
N SER A 318 -25.68 6.72 5.20
CA SER A 318 -25.54 8.07 5.74
C SER A 318 -24.28 8.22 6.58
N ILE A 319 -23.70 9.41 6.58
CA ILE A 319 -22.67 9.80 7.56
C ILE A 319 -23.37 10.14 8.87
N TYR A 320 -22.94 9.51 9.96
CA TYR A 320 -23.50 9.69 11.30
C TYR A 320 -22.86 10.85 12.07
N SER A 321 -21.53 10.91 12.06
CA SER A 321 -20.75 11.90 12.80
C SER A 321 -19.60 12.45 11.96
N VAL A 322 -19.19 13.69 12.22
CA VAL A 322 -18.18 14.41 11.43
C VAL A 322 -17.11 15.03 12.32
N GLN A 323 -15.86 14.92 11.88
CA GLN A 323 -14.71 15.60 12.45
C GLN A 323 -14.04 16.46 11.36
N SER A 324 -14.26 17.78 11.43
CA SER A 324 -13.69 18.74 10.47
C SER A 324 -12.39 19.36 10.96
N GLY A 325 -11.57 19.81 10.02
CA GLY A 325 -10.38 20.59 10.33
C GLY A 325 -9.21 19.74 10.83
N VAL A 326 -9.12 18.50 10.38
CA VAL A 326 -8.00 17.60 10.67
C VAL A 326 -6.85 17.96 9.73
N LEU A 327 -5.70 18.31 10.30
CA LEU A 327 -4.51 18.71 9.55
C LEU A 327 -3.57 17.51 9.42
N VAL A 328 -3.28 17.06 8.21
CA VAL A 328 -2.23 16.09 7.92
C VAL A 328 -0.93 16.82 7.62
N THR A 329 0.14 16.42 8.31
CA THR A 329 1.52 16.85 8.02
C THR A 329 2.32 15.62 7.57
N ALA A 330 3.27 15.82 6.65
CA ALA A 330 4.19 14.75 6.26
C ALA A 330 4.98 14.22 7.47
N ASP A 331 5.19 12.91 7.52
CA ASP A 331 5.92 12.19 8.57
C ASP A 331 5.29 12.35 9.99
N GLU A 332 3.99 12.67 10.07
CA GLU A 332 3.25 12.78 11.32
C GLU A 332 1.94 11.99 11.29
N THR A 333 1.52 11.51 12.47
CA THR A 333 0.20 10.90 12.69
C THR A 333 -0.72 11.87 13.41
N SER A 334 -1.83 12.21 12.77
CA SER A 334 -2.92 12.97 13.39
C SER A 334 -3.89 12.05 14.11
N ASN A 335 -4.38 12.47 15.27
CA ASN A 335 -5.28 11.67 16.10
C ASN A 335 -6.69 12.27 16.08
N VAL A 336 -7.70 11.43 15.85
CA VAL A 336 -9.12 11.81 15.80
C VAL A 336 -9.93 10.89 16.72
N SER A 337 -11.01 11.40 17.29
CA SER A 337 -11.93 10.59 18.10
C SER A 337 -13.38 10.92 17.74
N PHE A 338 -14.20 9.87 17.59
CA PHE A 338 -15.64 9.94 17.35
C PHE A 338 -16.44 9.45 18.55
#